data_AF-A0A7X8U461-F1
#
_entry.id   AF-A0A7X8U461-F1
#
_cell.length_a   1.000
_cell.length_b   1.000
_cell.length_c   1.000
_cell.angle_alpha   90.00
_cell.angle_beta   90.00
_cell.angle_gamma   90.00
#
_symmetry.space_group_name_H-M   'P 1'
#
loop_
_entity.id
_entity.type
_entity.pdbx_description
1 polymer ?
#
loop_
_entity_poly.entity_id
_entity_poly.type
_entity_poly.pdbx_seq_one_letter_code
_entity_poly.pdbx_strand_id
1 'polypeptide(L)' 'MEINAVEFDQVAREIFAPVYPVLAEQIIEQSGISKGCCLDLGCGGGYLGLALARISELETILFDESQDMLKL' A
#
# COMPACT_ATOMS: atom_id res chain seq x y z
N MET A 1 -1.82 10.41 18.18
CA MET A 1 -0.90 9.36 18.62
C MET A 1 0.32 9.51 17.74
N GLU A 2 1.50 9.69 18.31
CA GLU A 2 2.73 9.86 17.50
C GLU A 2 3.15 8.47 17.03
N ILE A 3 3.20 8.24 15.71
CA ILE A 3 3.59 6.97 15.11
C ILE A 3 5.08 7.08 14.73
N ASN A 4 5.91 6.14 15.19
CA ASN A 4 7.27 6.03 14.72
C ASN A 4 7.27 5.34 13.34
N ALA A 5 7.58 6.10 12.29
CA ALA A 5 7.53 5.61 10.91
C ALA A 5 8.45 4.41 10.67
N VAL A 6 9.65 4.39 11.26
CA VAL A 6 10.63 3.30 11.06
C VAL A 6 10.16 2.01 11.73
N GLU A 7 9.68 2.10 12.98
CA GLU A 7 9.15 0.93 13.70
C GLU A 7 7.90 0.38 13.01
N PHE A 8 7.02 1.27 12.53
CA PHE A 8 5.85 0.88 11.75
C PHE A 8 6.26 0.18 10.45
N ASP A 9 7.22 0.73 9.72
CA ASP A 9 7.73 0.16 8.47
C ASP A 9 8.34 -1.23 8.67
N GLN A 10 9.09 -1.42 9.76
CA GLN A 10 9.68 -2.71 10.08
C GLN A 10 8.59 -3.77 10.28
N VAL A 11 7.56 -3.48 11.08
CA VAL A 11 6.44 -4.39 11.30
C VAL A 11 5.69 -4.67 9.99
N ALA A 12 5.51 -3.64 9.15
CA ALA A 12 4.89 -3.78 7.84
C ALA A 12 5.68 -4.73 6.92
N ARG A 13 7.01 -4.57 6.82
CA ARG A 13 7.88 -5.40 5.99
C ARG A 13 8.08 -6.83 6.50
N GLU A 14 7.99 -7.05 7.81
CA GLU A 14 8.30 -8.35 8.41
C GLU A 14 7.03 -9.14 8.72
N ILE A 15 6.16 -8.58 9.55
CA ILE A 15 5.00 -9.31 10.09
C ILE A 15 3.84 -9.28 9.09
N PHE A 16 3.58 -8.11 8.50
CA PHE A 16 2.43 -7.94 7.60
C PHE A 16 2.74 -8.18 6.13
N ALA A 17 4.00 -8.31 5.72
CA ALA A 17 4.36 -8.53 4.32
C ALA A 17 3.53 -9.59 3.58
N PRO A 18 3.19 -10.75 4.18
CA PRO A 18 2.39 -11.77 3.50
C PRO A 18 0.94 -11.36 3.18
N VAL A 19 0.39 -10.36 3.87
CA VAL A 19 -1.02 -9.97 3.71
C VAL A 19 -1.26 -9.08 2.49
N TYR A 20 -0.28 -8.25 2.11
CA TYR A 20 -0.44 -7.30 1.00
C TYR A 20 -0.77 -7.93 -0.36
N PRO A 21 -0.12 -9.01 -0.82
CA PRO A 21 -0.51 -9.64 -2.09
C PRO A 21 -1.93 -10.22 -2.04
N VAL A 22 -2.31 -10.82 -0.91
CA VAL A 22 -3.66 -11.39 -0.72
C VAL A 22 -4.72 -10.28 -0.77
N LEU A 23 -4.47 -9.15 -0.10
CA LEU A 23 -5.36 -7.99 -0.14
C LEU A 23 -5.43 -7.38 -1.54
N ALA A 24 -4.30 -7.27 -2.25
CA ALA A 24 -4.29 -6.76 -3.61
C ALA A 24 -5.18 -7.62 -4.54
N GLU A 25 -5.03 -8.95 -4.49
CA GLU A 25 -5.88 -9.87 -5.26
C GLU A 25 -7.36 -9.69 -4.91
N GLN A 26 -7.68 -9.67 -3.61
CA GLN A 26 -9.05 -9.48 -3.12
C GLN A 26 -9.66 -8.14 -3.57
N ILE A 27 -8.89 -7.05 -3.58
CA ILE A 27 -9.34 -5.74 -4.03
C ILE A 27 -9.67 -5.76 -5.53
N ILE A 28 -8.81 -6.36 -6.36
CA ILE A 28 -9.06 -6.47 -7.80
C ILE A 28 -10.29 -7.36 -8.07
N GLU A 29 -10.40 -8.50 -7.40
CA GLU A 29 -11.53 -9.42 -7.55
C GLU A 29 -12.86 -8.78 -7.14
N GLN A 30 -12.89 -8.08 -6.02
CA GLN A 30 -14.12 -7.47 -5.49
C GLN A 30 -14.53 -6.20 -6.25
N SER A 31 -13.55 -5.38 -6.65
CA SER A 31 -13.85 -4.14 -7.39
C SER A 31 -14.13 -4.40 -8.87
N GLY A 32 -13.55 -5.44 -9.45
CA GLY A 32 -13.52 -5.66 -10.90
C GLY A 32 -12.71 -4.61 -11.67
N ILE A 33 -11.91 -3.79 -10.98
CA ILE A 33 -11.15 -2.69 -11.54
C ILE A 33 -9.68 -3.09 -11.58
N SER A 34 -9.14 -3.31 -12.78
CA SER A 34 -7.74 -3.68 -12.99
C SER A 34 -6.94 -2.68 -13.85
N LYS A 35 -7.53 -1.53 -14.19
CA LYS A 35 -6.90 -0.48 -15.00
C LYS A 35 -7.48 0.89 -14.67
N GLY A 36 -6.70 1.94 -14.91
CA GLY A 36 -7.09 3.32 -14.59
C GLY A 36 -6.23 3.89 -13.47
N CYS A 37 -6.82 4.65 -12.56
CA CYS A 37 -6.10 5.29 -11.45
C CYS A 37 -6.52 4.68 -10.10
N CYS A 38 -5.55 4.35 -9.26
CA CYS A 38 -5.73 3.91 -7.88
C CYS A 38 -5.09 4.94 -6.94
N LEU A 39 -5.83 5.41 -5.93
CA LEU A 39 -5.31 6.30 -4.90
C LEU A 39 -5.26 5.53 -3.57
N ASP A 40 -4.04 5.25 -3.10
CA ASP A 40 -3.78 4.61 -1.81
C ASP A 40 -3.58 5.70 -0.74
N LEU A 41 -4.61 5.94 0.08
CA LEU A 41 -4.65 6.99 1.09
C LEU A 41 -4.18 6.47 2.45
N GLY A 42 -3.16 7.11 3.02
CA GLY A 42 -2.47 6.61 4.22
C GLY A 42 -1.58 5.42 3.88
N CYS A 43 -0.82 5.55 2.79
CA CYS A 43 -0.08 4.43 2.21
C CYS A 43 1.04 3.89 3.11
N GLY A 44 1.50 4.64 4.13
CA GLY A 44 2.67 4.30 4.92
C GLY A 44 3.88 4.10 4.00
N GLY A 45 4.59 2.98 4.15
CA GLY A 45 5.67 2.55 3.24
C GLY A 45 5.20 2.05 1.85
N GLY A 46 3.90 2.11 1.55
CA GLY A 46 3.35 1.88 0.21
C GLY A 46 3.10 0.43 -0.19
N TYR A 47 3.24 -0.54 0.72
CA TYR A 47 3.24 -1.98 0.37
C TYR A 47 1.95 -2.47 -0.29
N LEU A 48 0.79 -1.98 0.12
CA LEU A 48 -0.48 -2.38 -0.48
C LEU A 48 -0.63 -1.81 -1.90
N GLY A 49 -0.45 -0.49 -2.06
CA GLY A 49 -0.48 0.14 -3.38
C GLY A 49 0.56 -0.44 -4.35
N LEU A 50 1.76 -0.78 -3.88
CA LEU A 50 2.77 -1.47 -4.68
C LEU A 50 2.34 -2.90 -5.05
N ALA A 51 1.68 -3.62 -4.14
CA ALA A 51 1.13 -4.95 -4.44
C ALA A 51 0.02 -4.86 -5.52
N LEU A 52 -0.86 -3.85 -5.44
CA LEU A 52 -1.87 -3.57 -6.47
C LEU A 52 -1.24 -3.24 -7.82
N ALA A 53 -0.22 -2.37 -7.84
CA ALA A 53 0.49 -1.98 -9.06
C ALA A 53 1.18 -3.18 -9.75
N ARG A 54 1.60 -4.20 -8.98
CA ARG A 54 2.23 -5.40 -9.54
C ARG A 54 1.28 -6.32 -10.28
N ILE A 55 -0.02 -6.29 -9.95
CA ILE A 55 -1.01 -7.25 -10.47
C ILE A 55 -2.07 -6.60 -11.38
N SER A 56 -1.92 -5.31 -11.69
CA SER A 56 -2.91 -4.54 -12.45
C SER A 56 -2.24 -3.50 -13.36
N GLU A 57 -3.03 -2.90 -14.24
CA GLU A 57 -2.66 -1.75 -15.07
C GLU A 57 -3.11 -0.43 -14.41
N LEU A 58 -3.18 -0.40 -13.08
CA LEU A 58 -3.51 0.81 -12.33
C LEU A 58 -2.28 1.71 -12.21
N GLU A 59 -2.45 2.97 -12.57
CA GLU A 59 -1.57 4.04 -12.10
C GLU A 59 -1.86 4.24 -10.61
N THR A 60 -0.98 3.72 -9.76
CA THR A 60 -1.12 3.82 -8.31
C THR A 60 -0.43 5.06 -7.77
N ILE A 61 -1.22 5.95 -7.18
CA ILE A 61 -0.77 7.13 -6.44
C ILE A 61 -0.72 6.75 -4.96
N LEU A 62 0.49 6.75 -4.40
CA LEU A 62 0.73 6.53 -2.98
C LEU A 62 0.71 7.88 -2.27
N PHE A 63 -0.24 8.06 -1.36
CA PHE A 63 -0.42 9.30 -0.62
C PHE A 63 -0.42 9.04 0.88
N ASP A 64 0.39 9.80 1.61
CA ASP A 64 0.38 9.83 3.06
C ASP A 64 0.51 11.27 3.56
N GLU A 65 -0.16 11.61 4.66
CA GLU A 65 -0.02 12.92 5.28
C GLU A 65 1.29 13.06 6.05
N SER A 66 1.84 11.93 6.52
CA SER A 66 3.09 11.89 7.27
C SER A 66 4.29 12.01 6.34
N GLN A 67 5.02 13.11 6.49
CA GLN A 67 6.29 13.31 5.79
C GLN A 67 7.34 12.26 6.17
N ASP A 68 7.25 11.66 7.35
CA ASP A 68 8.18 10.61 7.76
C ASP A 68 7.84 9.28 7.08
N MET A 69 6.55 8.99 6.85
CA MET A 69 6.15 7.83 6.05
C MET A 69 6.58 7.97 4.59
N LEU A 70 6.42 9.16 4.00
CA LEU A 70 6.82 9.42 2.60
C LEU A 70 8.34 9.37 2.36
N LYS A 71 9.16 9.35 3.42
CA LYS A 71 10.62 9.27 3.34
C LYS A 71 11.19 7.85 3.51
N LEU A 72 10.35 6.87 3.84
CA LEU A 72 10.72 5.46 3.95
C LEU A 72 11.08 4.87 2.58
#